data_AF-A7RY58-F1
#
_entry.id   AF-A7RY58-F1
#
_cell.length_a   1.000
_cell.length_b   1.000
_cell.length_c   1.000
_cell.angle_alpha   90.00
_cell.angle_beta   90.00
_cell.angle_gamma   90.00
#
_symmetry.space_group_name_H-M   'P 1'
#
loop_
_entity.id
_entity.type
_entity.pdbx_description
1 polymer ?
#
loop_
_entity_poly.entity_id
_entity_poly.type
_entity_poly.pdbx_seq_one_letter_code
_entity_poly.pdbx_strand_id
1 'polypeptide(L)'
;MDETIKVRLALESDYMQVVKMSKGIYEGFDYLPQCYHVWLRQPNRHVFVAVAGEQIIGLTSAWLIDNGKTLLSQAGRVNPDYRGQGVYRKLEKEKCKFVKEKYPKVRVMRMTADN
;
A
#
# COMPACT_ATOMS: atom_id res chain seq x y z
N MET A 1 -18.95 -11.94 11.57
CA MET A 1 -18.81 -10.54 12.00
C MET A 1 -18.30 -9.77 10.79
N ASP A 2 -19.11 -8.86 10.23
CA ASP A 2 -18.65 -7.99 9.14
C ASP A 2 -17.73 -6.91 9.72
N GLU A 3 -16.44 -7.22 9.83
CA GLU A 3 -15.47 -6.21 10.21
C GLU A 3 -15.40 -5.13 9.13
N THR A 4 -15.69 -3.89 9.52
CA THR A 4 -15.62 -2.76 8.60
C THR A 4 -14.15 -2.48 8.25
N ILE A 5 -13.75 -2.84 7.03
CA ILE A 5 -12.42 -2.54 6.50
C ILE A 5 -12.26 -1.03 6.33
N LYS A 6 -11.23 -0.43 6.91
CA LYS A 6 -10.87 0.99 6.72
C LYS A 6 -9.54 1.09 5.96
N VAL A 7 -9.35 2.16 5.20
CA VAL A 7 -8.06 2.45 4.55
C VAL A 7 -7.52 3.76 5.10
N ARG A 8 -6.24 3.80 5.42
CA ARG A 8 -5.54 4.99 5.91
C ARG A 8 -4.09 5.00 5.45
N LEU A 9 -3.42 6.15 5.63
CA LEU A 9 -1.97 6.21 5.54
C LEU A 9 -1.35 5.30 6.61
N ALA A 10 -0.25 4.67 6.23
CA ALA A 10 0.51 3.80 7.11
C ALA A 10 1.32 4.63 8.12
N LEU A 11 1.50 4.08 9.31
CA LEU A 11 2.21 4.68 10.44
C LEU A 11 3.46 3.85 10.74
N GLU A 12 4.47 4.45 11.38
CA GLU A 12 5.66 3.71 11.79
C GLU A 12 5.32 2.51 12.71
N SER A 13 4.27 2.65 13.54
CA SER A 13 3.77 1.60 14.43
C SER A 13 3.15 0.39 13.70
N ASP A 14 2.81 0.51 12.41
CA ASP A 14 2.26 -0.61 11.63
C ASP A 14 3.36 -1.61 11.21
N TYR A 15 4.64 -1.25 11.37
CA TYR A 15 5.78 -1.98 10.83
C TYR A 15 5.74 -3.48 11.16
N MET A 16 5.53 -3.85 12.42
CA MET A 16 5.55 -5.26 12.84
C MET A 16 4.46 -6.08 12.15
N GLN A 17 3.27 -5.51 11.94
CA GLN A 17 2.19 -6.19 11.23
C GLN A 17 2.47 -6.29 9.73
N VAL A 18 3.09 -5.25 9.15
CA VAL A 18 3.54 -5.27 7.74
C VAL A 18 4.61 -6.34 7.52
N VAL A 19 5.61 -6.44 8.40
CA VAL A 19 6.65 -7.49 8.35
C VAL A 19 6.03 -8.88 8.46
N LYS A 20 5.05 -9.06 9.35
CA LYS A 20 4.31 -10.32 9.46
C LYS A 20 3.59 -10.68 8.15
N MET A 21 2.97 -9.71 7.49
CA MET A 21 2.30 -9.90 6.19
C MET A 21 3.29 -10.17 5.05
N SER A 22 4.53 -9.70 5.16
CA SER A 22 5.63 -9.97 4.23
C SER A 22 6.22 -11.38 4.34
N LYS A 23 5.91 -12.13 5.41
CA LYS A 23 6.47 -13.47 5.63
C LYS A 23 6.06 -14.41 4.50
N GLY A 24 7.06 -15.04 3.87
CA GLY A 24 6.86 -16.00 2.77
C GLY A 24 6.68 -15.38 1.39
N ILE A 25 6.69 -14.04 1.26
CA ILE A 25 6.75 -13.37 -0.03
C ILE A 25 8.18 -13.50 -0.60
N TYR A 26 8.30 -13.83 -1.90
CA TYR A 26 9.56 -14.10 -2.61
C TYR A 26 10.49 -15.05 -1.84
N GLU A 27 9.96 -16.19 -1.35
CA GLU A 27 10.74 -17.17 -0.58
C GLU A 27 11.45 -16.58 0.66
N GLY A 28 10.90 -15.48 1.21
CA GLY A 28 11.47 -14.78 2.36
C GLY A 28 12.33 -13.56 2.01
N PHE A 29 12.52 -13.27 0.73
CA PHE A 29 13.28 -12.11 0.24
C PHE A 29 12.41 -10.89 -0.08
N ASP A 30 11.30 -10.72 0.65
CA ASP A 30 10.50 -9.48 0.53
C ASP A 30 11.37 -8.26 0.84
N TYR A 31 11.34 -7.28 -0.07
CA TYR A 31 12.07 -6.03 0.02
C TYR A 31 11.30 -4.96 0.80
N LEU A 32 10.00 -5.16 1.02
CA LEU A 32 9.15 -4.20 1.72
C LEU A 32 9.62 -3.91 3.15
N PRO A 33 9.98 -4.90 3.99
CA PRO A 33 10.45 -4.64 5.36
C PRO A 33 11.63 -3.67 5.43
N GLN A 34 12.60 -3.79 4.54
CA GLN A 34 13.80 -2.94 4.50
C GLN A 34 13.46 -1.54 3.96
N CYS A 35 12.49 -1.48 3.06
CA CYS A 35 12.06 -0.24 2.43
C CYS A 35 11.07 0.59 3.27
N TYR A 36 10.33 -0.05 4.17
CA TYR A 36 9.12 0.53 4.78
C TYR A 36 9.34 1.90 5.44
N HIS A 37 10.26 1.98 6.40
CA HIS A 37 10.53 3.24 7.11
C HIS A 37 11.12 4.31 6.20
N VAL A 38 11.91 3.93 5.21
CA VAL A 38 12.44 4.85 4.20
C VAL A 38 11.28 5.45 3.41
N TRP A 39 10.34 4.62 2.97
CA TRP A 39 9.18 5.06 2.18
C TRP A 39 8.25 6.00 2.95
N LEU A 40 8.05 5.80 4.25
CA LEU A 40 7.24 6.71 5.07
C LEU A 40 7.82 8.13 5.15
N ARG A 41 9.15 8.26 5.00
CA ARG A 41 9.85 9.55 5.03
C ARG A 41 10.06 10.17 3.65
N GLN A 42 9.73 9.46 2.57
CA GLN A 42 9.88 9.98 1.21
C GLN A 42 8.74 10.96 0.87
N PRO A 43 9.03 12.23 0.54
CA PRO A 43 8.00 13.25 0.35
C PRO A 43 7.07 12.97 -0.84
N ASN A 44 7.59 12.28 -1.86
CA ASN A 44 6.87 11.89 -3.07
C ASN A 44 6.28 10.47 -2.99
N ARG A 45 6.27 9.83 -1.82
CA ARG A 45 5.69 8.50 -1.64
C ARG A 45 4.68 8.49 -0.49
N HIS A 46 3.60 7.72 -0.68
CA HIS A 46 2.54 7.55 0.31
C HIS A 46 2.22 6.07 0.42
N VAL A 47 2.33 5.51 1.62
CA VAL A 47 2.01 4.10 1.89
C VAL A 47 0.61 4.02 2.50
N PHE A 48 -0.22 3.12 1.98
CA PHE A 48 -1.60 2.91 2.40
C PHE A 48 -1.76 1.52 2.98
N VAL A 49 -2.49 1.42 4.08
CA VAL A 49 -2.85 0.15 4.72
C VAL A 49 -4.36 -0.01 4.80
N ALA A 50 -4.81 -1.26 4.61
CA ALA A 50 -6.18 -1.67 4.91
C ALA A 50 -6.20 -2.29 6.31
N VAL A 51 -7.17 -1.88 7.12
CA VAL A 51 -7.28 -2.24 8.51
C VAL A 51 -8.67 -2.84 8.77
N ALA A 52 -8.71 -4.03 9.37
CA ALA A 52 -9.93 -4.62 9.92
C ALA A 52 -9.73 -4.75 11.43
N GLY A 53 -10.56 -4.04 12.21
CA GLY A 53 -10.31 -3.86 13.65
C GLY A 53 -8.96 -3.18 13.90
N GLU A 54 -8.05 -3.90 14.55
CA GLU A 54 -6.65 -3.47 14.83
C GLU A 54 -5.63 -4.11 13.88
N GLN A 55 -6.07 -5.01 12.99
CA GLN A 55 -5.20 -5.80 12.14
C GLN A 55 -4.95 -5.13 10.79
N ILE A 56 -3.69 -5.04 10.38
CA ILE A 56 -3.31 -4.70 9.01
C ILE A 56 -3.55 -5.91 8.11
N ILE A 57 -4.45 -5.76 7.15
CA ILE A 57 -4.89 -6.83 6.25
C ILE A 57 -4.52 -6.60 4.78
N GLY A 58 -3.92 -5.46 4.46
CA GLY A 58 -3.43 -5.19 3.11
C GLY A 58 -2.58 -3.92 3.06
N LEU A 59 -1.77 -3.80 2.01
CA LEU A 59 -0.89 -2.65 1.81
C LEU A 59 -0.69 -2.38 0.31
N THR A 60 -0.58 -1.09 -0.04
CA THR A 60 -0.06 -0.63 -1.33
C THR A 60 0.69 0.68 -1.13
N SER A 61 1.52 1.07 -2.10
CA SER A 61 2.19 2.38 -2.08
C SER A 61 1.88 3.18 -3.35
N ALA A 62 1.86 4.50 -3.20
CA ALA A 62 1.78 5.47 -4.26
C ALA A 62 3.09 6.24 -4.32
N TRP A 63 3.88 6.06 -5.38
CA TRP A 63 5.14 6.76 -5.57
C TRP A 63 5.05 7.69 -6.79
N LEU A 64 5.20 8.98 -6.56
CA LEU A 64 5.14 9.99 -7.61
C LEU A 64 6.53 10.17 -8.24
N ILE A 65 6.58 9.95 -9.54
CA ILE A 65 7.77 10.09 -10.37
C ILE A 65 7.49 11.06 -11.52
N ASP A 66 8.47 11.29 -12.40
CA ASP A 66 8.35 12.17 -13.57
C ASP A 66 7.85 13.57 -13.21
N ASN A 67 8.44 14.17 -12.18
CA ASN A 67 8.03 15.47 -11.63
C ASN A 67 6.55 15.50 -11.21
N GLY A 68 6.04 14.39 -10.66
CA GLY A 68 4.67 14.26 -10.16
C GLY A 68 3.61 14.04 -11.25
N LYS A 69 4.02 13.65 -12.46
CA LYS A 69 3.10 13.37 -13.58
C LYS A 69 2.68 11.90 -13.65
N THR A 70 3.49 11.00 -13.08
CA THR A 70 3.25 9.57 -13.10
C THR A 70 3.16 9.05 -11.67
N LEU A 71 2.09 8.31 -11.39
CA LEU A 71 1.94 7.53 -10.16
C LEU A 71 2.41 6.10 -10.44
N LEU A 72 3.48 5.69 -9.77
CA LEU A 72 3.89 4.29 -9.69
C LEU A 72 3.28 3.66 -8.44
N SER A 73 2.41 2.68 -8.67
CA SER A 73 1.87 1.83 -7.61
C SER A 73 2.81 0.65 -7.42
N GLN A 74 3.33 0.49 -6.21
CA GLN A 74 4.22 -0.62 -5.90
C GLN A 74 3.71 -1.41 -4.71
N ALA A 75 4.11 -2.68 -4.71
CA ALA A 75 4.12 -3.47 -3.50
C ALA A 75 2.65 -3.60 -3.01
N GLY A 76 1.79 -4.15 -3.87
CA GLY A 76 0.41 -4.44 -3.57
C GLY A 76 0.29 -5.82 -2.92
N ARG A 77 -0.33 -5.93 -1.75
CA ARG A 77 -0.63 -7.24 -1.13
C ARG A 77 -1.84 -7.20 -0.20
N VAL A 78 -2.40 -8.39 0.02
CA VAL A 78 -3.51 -8.64 0.95
C VAL A 78 -3.19 -9.90 1.75
N ASN A 79 -3.45 -9.84 3.06
CA ASN A 79 -3.35 -10.98 3.96
C ASN A 79 -4.14 -12.17 3.37
N PRO A 80 -3.55 -13.38 3.28
CA PRO A 80 -4.19 -14.57 2.71
C PRO A 80 -5.63 -14.80 3.17
N ASP A 81 -5.92 -14.62 4.47
CA ASP A 81 -7.23 -14.89 5.06
C ASP A 81 -8.31 -13.88 4.60
N TYR A 82 -7.89 -12.73 4.06
CA TYR A 82 -8.76 -11.65 3.59
C TYR A 82 -8.77 -11.52 2.05
N ARG A 83 -8.13 -12.45 1.32
CA ARG A 83 -8.16 -12.47 -0.15
C ARG A 83 -9.55 -12.84 -0.66
N GLY A 84 -9.87 -12.41 -1.89
CA GLY A 84 -11.19 -12.62 -2.50
C GLY A 84 -12.30 -11.69 -1.96
N GLN A 85 -12.04 -10.91 -0.91
CA GLN A 85 -13.03 -10.04 -0.26
C GLN A 85 -12.98 -8.58 -0.74
N GLY A 86 -12.26 -8.29 -1.83
CA GLY A 86 -12.17 -6.94 -2.40
C GLY A 86 -11.29 -5.95 -1.64
N VAL A 87 -10.48 -6.39 -0.67
CA VAL A 87 -9.57 -5.54 0.12
C VAL A 87 -8.67 -4.66 -0.76
N TYR A 88 -7.99 -5.26 -1.74
CA TYR A 88 -7.09 -4.52 -2.63
C TYR A 88 -7.83 -3.48 -3.47
N ARG A 89 -9.05 -3.79 -3.91
CA ARG A 89 -9.89 -2.84 -4.66
C ARG A 89 -10.22 -1.61 -3.80
N LYS A 90 -10.47 -1.80 -2.50
CA LYS A 90 -10.72 -0.70 -1.56
C LYS A 90 -9.46 0.14 -1.34
N LEU A 91 -8.30 -0.50 -1.17
CA LEU A 91 -7.00 0.18 -1.12
C LEU A 91 -6.75 1.04 -2.36
N GLU A 92 -6.94 0.45 -3.53
CA GLU A 92 -6.70 1.11 -4.81
C GLU A 92 -7.61 2.32 -4.99
N LYS A 93 -8.90 2.19 -4.64
CA LYS A 93 -9.88 3.28 -4.70
C LYS A 93 -9.48 4.47 -3.83
N GLU A 94 -9.16 4.23 -2.56
CA GLU A 94 -8.80 5.29 -1.62
C GLU A 94 -7.44 5.93 -1.96
N LYS A 95 -6.46 5.13 -2.38
CA LYS A 95 -5.19 5.62 -2.93
C LYS A 95 -5.42 6.54 -4.13
N CYS A 96 -6.23 6.13 -5.10
CA CYS A 96 -6.55 6.92 -6.27
C CYS A 96 -7.25 8.24 -5.92
N LYS A 97 -8.20 8.19 -4.97
CA LYS A 97 -8.89 9.39 -4.48
C LYS A 97 -7.90 10.38 -3.86
N PHE A 98 -7.08 9.92 -2.92
CA PHE A 98 -6.03 10.73 -2.29
C PHE A 98 -5.10 11.36 -3.33
N VAL A 99 -4.64 10.58 -4.32
CA VAL A 99 -3.71 11.08 -5.32
C VAL A 99 -4.37 12.11 -6.24
N LYS A 100 -5.62 11.90 -6.65
CA LYS A 100 -6.37 12.87 -7.47
C LYS A 100 -6.56 14.21 -6.75
N GLU A 101 -6.91 14.16 -5.46
CA GLU A 101 -7.13 15.36 -4.64
C GLU A 101 -5.83 16.12 -4.37
N LYS A 102 -4.76 15.41 -4.00
CA LYS A 102 -3.51 16.03 -3.58
C LYS A 102 -2.55 16.36 -4.73
N TYR A 103 -2.61 15.60 -5.83
CA TYR A 103 -1.69 15.70 -6.96
C TYR A 103 -2.42 15.76 -8.30
N PRO A 104 -3.12 16.87 -8.59
CA PRO A 104 -3.92 17.01 -9.82
C PRO A 104 -3.09 16.97 -11.12
N LYS A 105 -1.75 17.05 -11.01
CA LYS A 105 -0.83 16.94 -12.15
C LYS A 105 -0.59 15.50 -12.61
N VAL A 106 -0.97 14.50 -11.82
CA VAL A 106 -0.81 13.08 -12.18
C VAL A 106 -1.73 12.77 -13.37
N ARG A 107 -1.14 12.22 -14.43
CA ARG A 107 -1.86 11.87 -15.69
C ARG A 107 -1.82 10.38 -15.98
N VAL A 108 -0.83 9.67 -15.45
CA VAL A 108 -0.59 8.26 -15.75
C VAL A 108 -0.44 7.51 -14.44
N MET A 109 -1.08 6.34 -14.36
CA MET A 109 -0.81 5.36 -13.32
C MET A 109 -0.14 4.14 -13.94
N ARG A 110 0.90 3.63 -13.26
CA ARG A 110 1.58 2.38 -13.57
C ARG A 110 1.57 1.50 -12.33
N MET A 111 1.51 0.19 -12.53
CA MET A 111 1.70 -0.80 -11.48
C MET A 111 2.95 -1.59 -11.81
N THR A 112 3.84 -1.77 -10.84
CA THR A 112 4.87 -2.81 -10.96
C THR A 112 4.25 -4.13 -10.54
N ALA A 113 4.16 -5.07 -11.48
CA ALA A 113 4.10 -6.47 -11.13
C ALA A 113 5.55 -6.92 -11.03
N ASP A 114 5.98 -7.25 -9.82
CA ASP A 114 7.28 -7.89 -9.63
C ASP A 114 7.06 -9.34 -10.11
N ASN A 115 7.56 -9.65 -11.32
CA ASN A 115 7.48 -10.96 -11.97
C ASN A 115 8.32 -12.01 -11.23
#